data_AF-Q9PBV0-F1
#
_entry.id   AF-Q9PBV0-F1
#
_cell.length_a   1.000
_cell.length_b   1.000
_cell.length_c   1.000
_cell.angle_alpha   90.00
_cell.angle_beta   90.00
_cell.angle_gamma   90.00
#
_symmetry.space_group_name_H-M   'P 1'
#
loop_
_entity.id
_entity.type
_entity.pdbx_description
1 polymer ?
#
loop_
_entity_poly.entity_id
_entity_poly.type
_entity_poly.pdbx_seq_one_letter_code
_entity_poly.pdbx_strand_id
1 'polypeptide(L)'
;MIGSVVGHQPELSKRLGLYRMGVSLLMRRAAERSLPLNLSSGSGRFKSKRDAVPVAEHEWYFVSHLPRRIRFSWHLVAFAYERLARPLYQVLHI
;
A
#
# COMPACT_ATOMS: atom_id res chain seq x y z
N MET A 1 -4.83 -8.93 0.17
CA MET A 1 -3.38 -8.87 0.44
C MET A 1 -3.21 -8.32 1.84
N ILE A 2 -2.67 -9.09 2.78
CA ILE A 2 -2.44 -8.61 4.15
C ILE A 2 -1.11 -7.86 4.13
N GLY A 3 -1.16 -6.54 4.26
CA GLY A 3 0.05 -5.71 4.32
C GLY A 3 0.88 -6.01 5.56
N SER A 4 2.19 -5.78 5.51
CA SER A 4 3.04 -5.88 6.70
C SER A 4 2.59 -4.89 7.77
N VAL A 5 2.15 -5.37 8.94
CA VAL A 5 1.79 -4.52 10.08
C VAL A 5 2.91 -4.57 11.13
N VAL A 6 3.41 -3.41 11.54
CA VAL A 6 4.39 -3.26 12.62
C VAL A 6 3.81 -2.31 13.66
N GLY A 7 3.35 -2.85 14.79
CA GLY A 7 2.93 -2.07 15.95
C GLY A 7 4.12 -1.74 16.84
N HIS A 8 4.21 -0.49 17.31
CA HIS A 8 5.23 -0.05 18.26
C HIS A 8 4.76 1.17 19.07
N GLN A 9 5.37 1.42 20.22
CA GLN A 9 5.20 2.68 20.96
C GLN A 9 5.96 3.81 20.24
N PRO A 10 5.30 4.87 19.74
CA PRO A 10 5.95 5.93 18.97
C PRO A 10 7.08 6.65 19.71
N GLU A 11 6.90 6.90 21.01
CA GLU A 11 7.85 7.62 21.88
C GLU A 11 9.18 6.87 21.96
N LEU A 12 9.11 5.54 22.04
CA LEU A 12 10.28 4.66 22.05
C LEU A 12 10.85 4.41 20.65
N SER A 13 10.01 4.42 19.61
CA SER A 13 10.40 4.07 18.25
C SER A 13 11.49 5.00 17.70
N LYS A 14 11.41 6.31 17.95
CA LYS A 14 12.44 7.27 17.49
C LYS A 14 13.78 7.06 18.19
N ARG A 15 13.77 6.79 19.50
CA ARG A 15 14.99 6.60 20.31
C ARG A 15 15.66 5.27 20.05
N LEU A 16 14.87 4.20 19.94
CA LEU A 16 15.36 2.82 19.88
C LEU A 16 15.32 2.22 18.48
N GLY A 17 14.70 2.89 17.50
CA GLY A 17 14.57 2.38 16.13
C GLY A 17 13.59 1.21 16.00
N LEU A 18 12.60 1.07 16.89
CA LEU A 18 11.70 -0.09 16.97
C LEU A 18 11.02 -0.42 15.63
N TYR A 19 10.53 0.58 14.91
CA TYR A 19 9.95 0.39 13.58
C TYR A 19 10.93 -0.27 12.60
N ARG A 20 12.17 0.25 12.54
CA ARG A 20 13.20 -0.22 11.61
C ARG A 20 13.60 -1.66 11.93
N MET A 21 13.72 -1.99 13.22
CA MET A 21 14.01 -3.35 13.67
C MET A 21 12.87 -4.32 13.32
N GLY A 22 11.62 -3.94 13.59
CA GLY A 22 10.45 -4.78 13.27
C GLY A 22 10.33 -5.06 11.76
N VAL A 23 10.50 -4.02 10.94
CA VAL A 23 10.54 -4.15 9.48
C VAL A 23 11.70 -5.04 9.01
N SER A 24 12.90 -4.85 9.56
CA SER A 24 14.08 -5.65 9.21
C SER A 24 13.88 -7.14 9.53
N LEU A 25 13.28 -7.44 10.68
CA LEU A 25 12.93 -8.80 11.05
C LEU A 25 11.95 -9.43 10.05
N LEU A 26 10.89 -8.71 9.65
CA LEU A 26 9.93 -9.20 8.65
C LEU A 26 10.61 -9.46 7.29
N MET A 27 11.43 -8.53 6.82
CA MET A 27 12.20 -8.70 5.58
C MET A 27 13.09 -9.94 5.66
N ARG A 28 13.82 -10.12 6.76
CA ARG A 28 14.70 -11.28 6.95
C ARG A 28 13.90 -12.58 6.94
N ARG A 29 12.76 -12.64 7.63
CA ARG A 29 11.91 -13.83 7.67
C ARG A 29 11.25 -14.17 6.33
N ALA A 30 10.92 -13.16 5.53
CA ALA A 30 10.41 -13.35 4.17
C ALA A 30 11.51 -13.88 3.25
N ALA A 31 12.72 -13.31 3.33
CA ALA A 31 13.88 -13.76 2.57
C ALA A 31 14.29 -15.20 2.92
N GLU A 32 14.39 -15.53 4.23
CA GLU A 32 14.66 -16.88 4.74
C GLU A 32 13.68 -17.94 4.19
N ARG A 33 12.45 -17.54 3.85
CA ARG A 33 11.39 -18.42 3.34
C ARG A 33 11.10 -18.25 1.85
N SER A 34 11.88 -17.42 1.15
CA SER A 34 11.65 -17.08 -0.26
C SER A 34 10.23 -16.58 -0.56
N LEU A 35 9.64 -15.82 0.36
CA LEU A 35 8.28 -15.26 0.22
C LEU A 35 8.32 -13.80 -0.24
N PRO A 36 7.38 -13.38 -1.11
CA PRO A 36 7.21 -11.96 -1.40
C PRO A 36 6.70 -11.23 -0.16
N LEU A 37 7.29 -10.07 0.13
CA LEU A 37 6.84 -9.19 1.22
C LEU A 37 6.19 -7.93 0.64
N ASN A 38 4.86 -7.84 0.77
CA ASN A 38 4.14 -6.62 0.45
C ASN A 38 4.26 -5.61 1.61
N LEU A 39 4.81 -4.43 1.31
CA LEU A 39 5.04 -3.36 2.29
C LEU A 39 3.89 -2.36 2.39
N SER A 40 2.72 -2.70 1.84
CA SER A 40 1.55 -1.84 1.67
C SER A 40 1.82 -0.61 0.79
N SER A 41 0.83 0.25 0.62
CA SER A 41 0.93 1.54 -0.09
C SER A 41 1.60 2.64 0.77
N GLY A 42 1.93 3.77 0.15
CA GLY A 42 2.49 4.95 0.82
C GLY A 42 4.01 4.90 1.09
N SER A 43 4.63 6.06 1.31
CA SER A 43 6.08 6.22 1.60
C SER A 43 7.03 5.55 0.59
N GLY A 44 6.72 5.58 -0.71
CA GLY A 44 7.49 4.88 -1.76
C GLY A 44 9.00 5.14 -1.70
N ARG A 45 9.44 6.40 -1.60
CA ARG A 45 10.87 6.77 -1.47
C ARG A 45 11.57 6.18 -0.25
N PHE A 46 10.84 5.88 0.82
CA PHE A 46 11.41 5.27 2.02
C PHE A 46 11.51 3.74 1.87
N LYS A 47 10.56 3.13 1.15
CA LYS A 47 10.55 1.69 0.85
C LYS A 47 11.59 1.33 -0.20
N SER A 48 11.84 2.19 -1.19
CA SER A 48 12.85 1.94 -2.22
C SER A 48 14.29 1.87 -1.67
N LYS A 49 14.58 2.47 -0.52
CA LYS A 49 15.90 2.40 0.15
C LYS A 49 16.31 1.00 0.63
N ARG A 50 15.44 0.01 0.47
CA ARG A 50 15.61 -1.38 0.91
C ARG A 50 15.17 -2.34 -0.20
N ASP A 51 15.41 -1.94 -1.44
CA ASP A 51 15.17 -2.68 -2.68
C ASP A 51 13.72 -3.08 -2.92
N ALA A 52 12.77 -2.38 -2.29
CA ALA A 52 11.37 -2.58 -2.58
C ALA A 52 11.05 -2.09 -4.00
N VAL A 53 10.46 -2.97 -4.80
CA VAL A 53 9.99 -2.66 -6.14
C VAL A 53 8.58 -2.07 -6.04
N PRO A 54 8.31 -0.90 -6.65
CA PRO A 54 6.97 -0.34 -6.69
C PRO A 54 6.04 -1.23 -7.53
N VAL A 55 4.84 -1.49 -7.02
CA VAL A 55 3.81 -2.28 -7.69
C VAL A 55 2.48 -1.56 -7.57
N ALA A 56 1.71 -1.52 -8.66
CA ALA A 56 0.36 -0.95 -8.65
C ALA A 56 -0.59 -1.84 -7.84
N GLU A 57 -1.03 -1.35 -6.70
CA GLU A 57 -2.05 -2.02 -5.87
C GLU A 57 -3.44 -1.60 -6.33
N HIS A 58 -4.33 -2.59 -6.50
CA HIS A 58 -5.71 -2.36 -6.90
C HIS A 58 -6.65 -2.92 -5.83
N GLU A 59 -7.56 -2.09 -5.36
CA GLU A 59 -8.63 -2.50 -4.46
C GLU A 59 -9.93 -2.68 -5.23
N TRP A 60 -10.67 -3.72 -4.88
CA TRP A 60 -11.94 -4.04 -5.49
C TRP A 60 -13.07 -3.70 -4.52
N TYR A 61 -14.02 -2.89 -4.96
CA TYR A 61 -15.16 -2.48 -4.15
C TYR A 61 -16.44 -3.14 -4.69
N PHE A 62 -17.09 -3.96 -3.86
CA PHE A 62 -18.38 -4.55 -4.21
C PHE A 62 -19.51 -3.59 -3.83
N VAL A 63 -20.11 -2.90 -4.80
CA VAL A 63 -21.11 -1.84 -4.56
C VAL A 63 -22.55 -2.25 -4.88
N SER A 64 -22.76 -3.47 -5.38
CA SER A 64 -24.09 -3.96 -5.80
C SER A 64 -25.07 -4.15 -4.65
N HIS A 65 -24.60 -4.19 -3.40
CA HIS A 65 -25.44 -4.25 -2.21
C HIS A 65 -25.94 -2.86 -1.75
N LEU A 66 -25.37 -1.78 -2.31
CA LEU A 66 -25.67 -0.41 -1.88
C LEU A 66 -26.93 0.14 -2.56
N PRO A 67 -27.65 1.08 -1.92
CA PRO A 67 -28.73 1.84 -2.54
C PRO A 67 -28.27 2.51 -3.84
N ARG A 68 -29.18 2.63 -4.83
CA ARG A 68 -28.87 3.10 -6.18
C ARG A 68 -28.10 4.43 -6.19
N ARG A 69 -28.46 5.38 -5.31
CA ARG A 69 -27.79 6.68 -5.19
C ARG A 69 -26.31 6.54 -4.81
N ILE A 70 -25.99 5.71 -3.81
CA ILE A 70 -24.60 5.51 -3.35
C ILE A 70 -23.80 4.75 -4.41
N ARG A 71 -24.42 3.73 -5.03
CA ARG A 71 -23.83 2.99 -6.14
C ARG A 71 -23.45 3.91 -7.30
N PHE A 72 -24.33 4.85 -7.66
CA PHE A 72 -24.06 5.82 -8.72
C PHE A 72 -22.86 6.71 -8.39
N SER A 73 -22.74 7.19 -7.14
CA SER A 73 -21.56 7.95 -6.71
C SER A 73 -20.26 7.16 -6.87
N TRP A 74 -20.25 5.87 -6.52
CA TRP A 74 -19.08 5.00 -6.73
C TRP A 74 -18.74 4.81 -8.21
N HIS A 75 -19.74 4.64 -9.09
CA HIS A 75 -19.49 4.57 -10.52
C HIS A 75 -18.92 5.87 -11.10
N LEU A 76 -19.35 7.03 -10.59
CA LEU A 76 -18.80 8.32 -11.01
C LEU A 76 -17.33 8.46 -10.58
N VAL A 77 -16.99 8.07 -9.35
CA VAL A 77 -15.60 8.05 -8.86
C VAL A 77 -14.74 7.10 -9.70
N ALA A 78 -15.24 5.89 -9.97
CA ALA A 78 -14.53 4.92 -10.81
C ALA A 78 -14.30 5.47 -12.23
N PHE A 79 -15.31 6.09 -12.82
CA PHE A 79 -15.19 6.71 -14.15
C PHE A 79 -14.14 7.83 -14.16
N ALA A 80 -14.18 8.73 -13.16
CA ALA A 80 -13.21 9.82 -13.06
C ALA A 80 -11.79 9.29 -12.87
N TYR A 81 -11.60 8.28 -12.03
CA TYR A 81 -10.30 7.64 -11.82
C TYR A 81 -9.75 7.01 -13.10
N GLU A 82 -10.55 6.19 -13.78
CA GLU A 82 -10.13 5.48 -15.00
C GLU A 82 -9.83 6.43 -16.16
N ARG A 83 -10.55 7.55 -16.27
CA ARG A 83 -10.39 8.52 -17.36
C ARG A 83 -9.33 9.59 -17.12
N LEU A 84 -9.13 10.00 -15.87
CA LEU A 84 -8.27 11.14 -15.53
C LEU A 84 -7.03 10.70 -14.75
N ALA A 85 -7.23 9.95 -13.66
CA ALA A 85 -6.16 9.63 -12.73
C ALA A 85 -5.23 8.54 -13.28
N ARG A 86 -5.76 7.44 -13.84
CA ARG A 86 -4.94 6.33 -14.36
C ARG A 86 -3.95 6.79 -15.46
N PRO A 87 -4.34 7.56 -16.49
CA PRO A 87 -3.40 8.08 -17.47
C PRO A 87 -2.35 9.01 -16.85
N LEU A 88 -2.76 9.84 -15.89
CA LEU A 88 -1.86 10.77 -15.20
C LEU A 88 -0.80 10.02 -14.37
N TYR A 89 -1.18 8.97 -13.64
CA TYR A 89 -0.24 8.13 -12.89
C TYR A 89 0.78 7.43 -13.79
N GLN A 90 0.34 6.93 -14.95
CA GLN A 90 1.23 6.31 -15.93
C GLN A 90 2.27 7.29 -16.49
N VAL A 91 1.87 8.54 -16.74
CA VAL A 91 2.78 9.58 -17.23
C VAL A 91 3.75 10.06 -16.14
N LEU A 92 3.30 10.12 -14.88
CA LEU A 92 4.12 10.63 -13.78
C LEU A 92 5.09 9.59 -13.19
N HIS A 93 5.05 8.32 -13.64
CA HIS A 93 5.85 7.21 -13.07
C HIS A 93 5.68 7.08 -11.54
N ILE A 94 4.48 7.33 -11.02
CA ILE A 94 4.10 7.19 -9.60
C ILE A 94 3.24 5.95 -9.43
#